data_AF-A0A7V0X8H2-F1
#
_entry.id   AF-A0A7V0X8H2-F1
#
_cell.length_a   1.000
_cell.length_b   1.000
_cell.length_c   1.000
_cell.angle_alpha   90.00
_cell.angle_beta   90.00
_cell.angle_gamma   90.00
#
_symmetry.space_group_name_H-M   'P 1'
#
loop_
_entity.id
_entity.type
_entity.pdbx_description
1 polymer ?
#
loop_
_entity_poly.entity_id
_entity_poly.type
_entity_poly.pdbx_seq_one_letter_code
_entity_poly.pdbx_strand_id
1 'polypeptide(L)'
;MKLEFLGSGTSQGVPVIACECPVCQSEDKKDKRLRSSVFIQYKGKNIIIDAGPDFRYQVLRAGIKRLDAILLTHGHKDHIGGLD
;
A
#
# COMPACT_ATOMS: atom_id res chain seq x y z
N MET A 1 -15.62 12.74 2.08
CA MET A 1 -14.55 11.80 2.47
C MET A 1 -14.04 11.16 1.19
N LYS A 2 -12.72 11.04 1.02
CA LYS A 2 -12.10 10.28 -0.08
C LYS A 2 -11.33 9.10 0.51
N LEU A 3 -11.43 7.94 -0.13
CA LEU A 3 -10.65 6.75 0.19
C LEU A 3 -9.95 6.28 -1.08
N GLU A 4 -8.66 5.95 -0.97
CA GLU A 4 -7.84 5.48 -2.08
C GLU A 4 -6.99 4.28 -1.63
N PHE A 5 -7.08 3.18 -2.38
CA PHE A 5 -6.24 2.00 -2.13
C PHE A 5 -4.82 2.25 -2.63
N LEU A 6 -3.87 2.30 -1.71
CA LEU A 6 -2.45 2.40 -2.02
C LEU A 6 -1.86 1.02 -2.35
N GLY A 7 -2.41 -0.03 -1.75
CA GLY A 7 -2.14 -1.42 -2.12
C GLY A 7 -3.28 -2.34 -1.72
N SER A 8 -3.37 -3.48 -2.40
CA SER A 8 -4.43 -4.49 -2.26
C SER A 8 -3.88 -5.92 -2.27
N GLY A 9 -2.56 -6.05 -2.09
CA GLY A 9 -1.84 -7.32 -2.10
C GLY A 9 -1.76 -7.94 -0.71
N THR A 10 -1.40 -9.22 -0.71
CA THR A 10 -0.96 -9.96 0.48
C THR A 10 0.39 -9.43 0.99
N SER A 11 0.91 -10.00 2.08
CA SER A 11 2.18 -9.62 2.71
C SER A 11 3.39 -9.62 1.77
N GLN A 12 3.35 -10.48 0.75
CA GLN A 12 4.39 -10.61 -0.29
C GLN A 12 4.13 -9.75 -1.54
N GLY A 13 2.94 -9.12 -1.65
CA GLY A 13 2.48 -8.50 -2.89
C GLY A 13 2.13 -9.51 -3.98
N VAL A 14 1.86 -8.99 -5.18
CA VAL A 14 1.72 -9.77 -6.43
C VAL A 14 2.43 -9.00 -7.54
N PRO A 15 3.39 -9.61 -8.26
CA PRO A 15 3.80 -11.01 -8.22
C PRO A 15 4.55 -11.40 -6.93
N VAL A 16 4.45 -12.68 -6.56
CA VAL A 16 5.32 -13.27 -5.53
C VAL A 16 6.68 -13.59 -6.16
N ILE A 17 7.76 -13.33 -5.44
CA ILE A 17 9.14 -13.58 -5.91
C ILE A 17 9.25 -15.03 -6.39
N ALA A 18 9.76 -15.22 -7.61
CA ALA A 18 9.96 -16.52 -8.27
C ALA A 18 8.68 -17.36 -8.51
N CYS A 19 7.48 -16.78 -8.41
CA CYS A 19 6.23 -17.47 -8.75
C CYS A 19 5.89 -17.32 -10.24
N GLU A 20 5.66 -18.44 -10.91
CA GLU A 20 5.33 -18.51 -12.34
C GLU A 20 3.84 -18.82 -12.61
N CYS A 21 2.97 -18.66 -11.61
CA CYS A 21 1.54 -18.93 -11.82
C CYS A 21 0.89 -17.88 -12.76
N PRO A 22 -0.27 -18.20 -13.37
CA PRO A 22 -0.94 -17.30 -14.31
C PRO A 22 -1.20 -15.89 -13.78
N VAL A 23 -1.49 -15.75 -12.48
CA VAL A 23 -1.74 -14.43 -11.86
C VAL A 23 -0.44 -13.62 -11.72
N CYS A 24 0.67 -14.25 -11.33
CA CYS A 24 1.96 -13.56 -11.22
C CYS A 24 2.50 -13.14 -12.59
N GLN A 25 2.24 -13.95 -13.63
CA GLN A 25 2.61 -13.68 -15.02
C GLN A 25 1.60 -12.80 -15.77
N SER A 26 0.43 -12.52 -15.19
CA SER A 26 -0.63 -11.70 -15.81
C SER A 26 -0.10 -10.35 -16.30
N GLU A 27 -0.50 -9.96 -17.50
CA GLU A 27 -0.25 -8.62 -18.06
C GLU A 27 -1.28 -7.58 -17.60
N ASP A 28 -2.37 -8.01 -16.94
CA ASP A 28 -3.34 -7.08 -16.36
C ASP A 28 -2.68 -6.30 -15.21
N LYS A 29 -2.69 -4.98 -15.33
CA LYS A 29 -2.15 -4.07 -14.31
C LYS A 29 -2.84 -4.23 -12.96
N LYS A 30 -4.09 -4.71 -12.91
CA LYS A 30 -4.82 -4.97 -11.67
C LYS A 30 -4.29 -6.17 -10.88
N ASP A 31 -3.52 -7.05 -11.52
CA ASP A 31 -2.83 -8.15 -10.85
C ASP A 31 -1.47 -7.74 -10.28
N LYS A 32 -0.98 -6.52 -10.56
CA LYS A 32 0.22 -5.97 -9.93
C LYS A 32 -0.15 -5.24 -8.64
N ARG A 33 0.04 -5.90 -7.50
CA ARG A 33 -0.48 -5.47 -6.19
C ARG A 33 0.64 -5.25 -5.19
N LEU A 34 0.74 -4.03 -4.70
CA LEU A 34 1.57 -3.66 -3.54
C LEU A 34 0.94 -4.15 -2.23
N ARG A 35 1.70 -4.21 -1.14
CA ARG A 35 1.18 -4.55 0.19
C ARG A 35 0.07 -3.59 0.62
N SER A 36 -0.88 -4.14 1.37
CA SER A 36 -2.12 -3.48 1.74
C SER A 36 -1.89 -2.17 2.49
N SER A 37 -2.47 -1.08 1.99
CA SER A 37 -2.46 0.24 2.61
C SER A 37 -3.56 1.10 1.98
N VAL A 38 -4.13 2.02 2.75
CA VAL A 38 -5.21 2.91 2.30
C VAL A 38 -4.92 4.34 2.72
N PHE A 39 -5.14 5.27 1.79
CA PHE A 39 -5.15 6.70 2.04
C PHE A 39 -6.58 7.22 2.24
N ILE A 40 -6.79 8.02 3.28
CA ILE A 40 -8.07 8.62 3.64
C ILE A 40 -7.91 10.13 3.72
N GLN A 41 -8.80 10.85 3.04
CA GLN A 41 -8.99 12.29 3.22
C GLN A 41 -10.34 12.56 3.88
N TYR A 42 -10.28 13.13 5.08
CA TYR A 42 -11.46 13.43 5.88
C TYR A 42 -11.27 14.73 6.66
N LYS A 43 -12.22 15.67 6.54
CA LYS A 43 -12.21 16.98 7.23
C LYS A 43 -10.87 17.72 7.13
N GLY A 44 -10.26 17.73 5.95
CA GLY A 44 -8.97 18.39 5.70
C GLY A 44 -7.75 17.68 6.30
N LYS A 45 -7.92 16.43 6.78
CA LYS A 45 -6.84 15.57 7.28
C LYS A 45 -6.50 14.49 6.26
N ASN A 46 -5.21 14.27 6.07
CA ASN A 46 -4.62 13.23 5.25
C ASN A 46 -4.10 12.11 6.17
N ILE A 47 -4.73 10.94 6.12
CA ILE A 47 -4.45 9.81 7.00
C ILE A 47 -4.08 8.61 6.14
N ILE A 48 -3.02 7.88 6.49
CA ILE A 48 -2.72 6.57 5.91
C ILE A 48 -2.99 5.48 6.95
N ILE A 49 -3.62 4.39 6.53
CA ILE A 49 -3.70 3.14 7.29
C ILE A 49 -2.60 2.22 6.76
N ASP A 50 -1.69 1.84 7.66
CA ASP A 50 -0.50 1.02 7.45
C ASP A 50 0.57 1.63 6.52
N ALA A 51 1.83 1.52 6.95
CA ALA A 51 3.02 1.99 6.25
C ALA A 51 3.96 0.80 6.03
N GLY A 52 3.54 -0.11 5.16
CA GLY A 52 4.34 -1.26 4.73
C GLY A 52 5.55 -0.85 3.89
N PRO A 53 6.41 -1.80 3.45
CA PRO A 53 7.67 -1.45 2.77
C PRO A 53 7.49 -0.80 1.39
N ASP A 54 6.28 -0.82 0.82
CA ASP A 54 5.95 -0.08 -0.40
C ASP A 54 5.57 1.39 -0.14
N PHE A 55 5.53 1.83 1.13
CA PHE A 55 5.00 3.13 1.56
C PHE A 55 5.57 4.30 0.77
N ARG A 56 6.91 4.39 0.62
CA ARG A 56 7.56 5.43 -0.16
C ARG A 56 7.01 5.49 -1.59
N TYR A 57 6.93 4.35 -2.27
CA TYR A 57 6.43 4.29 -3.66
C TYR A 57 4.93 4.62 -3.73
N GLN A 58 4.14 4.13 -2.78
CA GLN A 58 2.70 4.40 -2.66
C GLN A 58 2.41 5.90 -2.51
N VAL A 59 3.11 6.58 -1.58
CA VAL A 59 2.97 8.02 -1.32
C VAL A 59 3.38 8.85 -2.54
N LEU A 60 4.49 8.50 -3.20
CA LEU A 60 4.94 9.16 -4.42
C LEU A 60 3.94 8.98 -5.56
N ARG A 61 3.46 7.76 -5.80
CA ARG A 61 2.49 7.45 -6.86
C ARG A 61 1.16 8.17 -6.65
N ALA A 62 0.71 8.28 -5.39
CA ALA A 62 -0.53 8.98 -5.04
C ALA A 62 -0.36 10.52 -4.96
N GLY A 63 0.87 11.05 -5.11
CA GLY A 63 1.13 12.49 -5.05
C GLY A 63 0.85 13.11 -3.67
N ILE A 64 0.96 12.32 -2.59
CA ILE A 64 0.65 12.77 -1.23
C ILE A 64 1.84 13.59 -0.70
N LYS A 65 1.60 14.89 -0.47
CA LYS A 65 2.65 15.85 -0.03
C LYS A 65 2.68 16.13 1.47
N ARG A 66 1.62 15.73 2.19
CA ARG A 66 1.45 15.95 3.62
C ARG A 66 0.61 14.83 4.21
N LEU A 67 1.06 14.28 5.32
CA LEU A 67 0.31 13.36 6.18
C LEU A 67 0.06 14.05 7.52
N ASP A 68 -1.15 13.90 8.05
CA ASP A 68 -1.51 14.36 9.39
C ASP A 68 -1.43 13.23 10.42
N ALA A 69 -1.64 11.98 10.00
CA ALA A 69 -1.50 10.81 10.86
C ALA A 69 -1.23 9.53 10.04
N ILE A 70 -0.60 8.55 10.70
CA ILE A 70 -0.54 7.16 10.26
C ILE A 70 -1.23 6.32 11.34
N LEU A 71 -2.15 5.45 10.93
CA LEU A 71 -2.81 4.47 11.80
C LEU A 71 -2.25 3.09 11.45
N LEU A 72 -1.74 2.37 12.44
CA LEU A 72 -1.24 1.01 12.25
C LEU A 72 -2.29 0.03 12.74
N THR A 73 -2.62 -0.96 11.92
CA THR A 73 -3.56 -2.02 12.28
C THR A 73 -2.92 -3.01 13.25
N HIS A 74 -1.69 -3.44 12.96
CA HIS A 74 -0.89 -4.35 13.79
C HIS A 74 0.60 -4.32 13.37
N GLY A 75 1.46 -5.03 14.10
CA GLY A 75 2.92 -4.94 13.99
C GLY A 75 3.61 -5.91 13.01
N HIS A 76 2.92 -6.46 12.00
CA HIS A 76 3.61 -7.28 11.00
C HIS A 76 4.35 -6.43 9.96
N LYS A 77 5.46 -6.96 9.43
CA LYS A 77 6.40 -6.21 8.58
C LYS A 77 5.77 -5.63 7.32
N ASP A 78 4.78 -6.28 6.75
CA ASP A 78 4.02 -5.80 5.61
C ASP A 78 3.15 -4.57 5.90
N HIS A 79 2.94 -4.24 7.18
CA HIS A 79 2.16 -3.08 7.63
C HIS A 79 3.02 -1.97 8.26
N ILE A 80 4.21 -2.29 8.76
CA ILE A 80 5.08 -1.32 9.47
C ILE A 80 6.47 -1.12 8.83
N GLY A 81 6.88 -1.99 7.91
CA GLY A 81 8.27 -2.04 7.44
C GLY A 81 8.68 -0.91 6.49
N GLY A 82 7.82 0.08 6.27
CA GLY A 82 8.14 1.33 5.57
C GLY A 82 8.33 2.53 6.51
N LEU A 83 8.21 2.32 7.83
CA LEU A 83 8.59 3.29 8.85
C LEU A 83 10.10 3.13 9.11
N ASP A 84 10.89 4.04 8.55
CA ASP A 84 12.35 4.19 8.72
C ASP A 84 12.66 5.41 9.60
#